data_AF-A0A949XWB1-F1
#
_entry.id   AF-A0A949XWB1-F1
#
_cell.length_a   1.000
_cell.length_b   1.000
_cell.length_c   1.000
_cell.angle_alpha   90.00
_cell.angle_beta   90.00
_cell.angle_gamma   90.00
#
_symmetry.space_group_name_H-M   'P 1'
#
loop_
_entity.id
_entity.type
_entity.pdbx_description
1 polymer ?
#
loop_
_entity_poly.entity_id
_entity_poly.type
_entity_poly.pdbx_seq_one_letter_code
_entity_poly.pdbx_strand_id
1 'polypeptide(L)'
;RVMFTPQVDLFEIEHTNRDSIVSPGPDHIRGTADDIVLPSRFNADPAFIPPGKNLPPPESYGFLSGLLPSAQSRGIGTLPGGIPIFKKVNGQMALVGAIGVFFPGTTGFATEENSDLNDAGFYDPTKPDKSLEAEYVAFVAAGGSTMAGASFNTPAKNAQFGLPSFPAGETFNLPFGRIDLVGITLDIFGAHGDEGPRNLVDHGRTLGLGDPNSGVNVPVDRQGTTLKTGTTVPDGFLVLPHDAADGSITAADVTTMIQRGIAEANRVRAAIRLPLNSRAKMVFAVVDTSGNLLGLYRMPDATVFSLDVAVAKARNVAYYANPNQLQAIDQVPGLPKGVAMTNRTFRYLAEPRYPEGIDINPPGPFSILNETGVRTVGAPKPASSFQSVQGFDSFNPQSNFHDPFNVANQNGVVFFPGSAPLYKDVNGSGSPQLVGGVGVSGDGVDQDDDVTFQTAVGFEVPSNVLRADEVYVRGARLPYQKFNRQPHVPFGQDGQPENPPGGDRPVLPEGRKRNLNAKNIQRIVNFRIHAISVVNGGSTAGQGPAAHP
;
A
#
# COMPACT_ATOMS: atom_id res chain seq x y z
N ARG A 1 -17.92 5.03 7.76
CA ARG A 1 -16.70 5.55 8.45
C ARG A 1 -17.00 5.68 9.94
N VAL A 2 -16.12 5.19 10.81
CA VAL A 2 -16.28 5.25 12.28
C VAL A 2 -15.76 6.61 12.76
N MET A 3 -16.56 7.37 13.52
CA MET A 3 -16.12 8.65 14.08
C MET A 3 -14.87 8.43 14.96
N PHE A 4 -13.92 9.36 14.92
CA PHE A 4 -12.68 9.32 15.71
C PHE A 4 -11.72 8.15 15.44
N THR A 5 -11.84 7.46 14.30
CA THR A 5 -10.86 6.43 13.89
C THR A 5 -9.80 7.05 12.98
N PRO A 6 -8.49 6.90 13.28
CA PRO A 6 -7.40 7.26 12.36
C PRO A 6 -7.59 6.61 10.99
N GLN A 7 -7.14 7.28 9.92
CA GLN A 7 -7.18 6.66 8.59
C GLN A 7 -6.26 5.44 8.55
N VAL A 8 -6.58 4.48 7.69
CA VAL A 8 -5.74 3.29 7.48
C VAL A 8 -4.36 3.71 6.99
N ASP A 9 -3.35 2.94 7.39
CA ASP A 9 -1.95 3.32 7.18
C ASP A 9 -1.49 3.27 5.73
N LEU A 10 -2.17 2.48 4.90
CA LEU A 10 -1.99 2.41 3.44
C LEU A 10 -2.99 3.33 2.73
N PHE A 11 -3.05 4.59 3.18
CA PHE A 11 -3.96 5.60 2.64
C PHE A 11 -3.71 5.77 1.12
N GLU A 12 -4.78 5.70 0.33
CA GLU A 12 -4.77 5.88 -1.13
C GLU A 12 -3.83 4.89 -1.85
N ILE A 13 -3.66 3.68 -1.32
CA ILE A 13 -2.78 2.67 -1.94
C ILE A 13 -3.25 2.24 -3.33
N GLU A 14 -4.55 2.23 -3.58
CA GLU A 14 -5.14 2.02 -4.90
C GLU A 14 -4.72 3.10 -5.90
N HIS A 15 -4.42 4.31 -5.42
CA HIS A 15 -3.92 5.43 -6.21
C HIS A 15 -2.39 5.49 -6.27
N THR A 16 -1.66 4.60 -5.59
CA THR A 16 -0.20 4.54 -5.77
C THR A 16 0.13 4.07 -7.17
N ASN A 17 0.28 5.05 -8.05
CA ASN A 17 0.43 4.84 -9.48
C ASN A 17 1.59 3.87 -9.76
N ARG A 18 1.40 3.01 -10.76
CA ARG A 18 2.45 2.08 -11.16
C ARG A 18 3.15 2.58 -12.39
N ASP A 19 4.43 2.30 -12.42
CA ASP A 19 5.30 2.57 -13.54
C ASP A 19 4.81 1.87 -14.82
N SER A 20 5.15 2.46 -15.96
CA SER A 20 4.89 1.92 -17.29
C SER A 20 6.12 2.07 -18.16
N ILE A 21 6.27 1.21 -19.16
CA ILE A 21 7.31 1.37 -20.19
C ILE A 21 7.04 2.58 -21.10
N VAL A 22 5.83 3.14 -21.06
CA VAL A 22 5.48 4.36 -21.80
C VAL A 22 4.99 5.42 -20.83
N SER A 23 5.83 6.42 -20.59
CA SER A 23 5.40 7.65 -19.91
C SER A 23 4.47 8.43 -20.84
N PRO A 24 3.34 8.95 -20.32
CA PRO A 24 2.38 9.72 -21.11
C PRO A 24 2.88 11.12 -21.48
N GLY A 25 4.15 11.45 -21.21
CA GLY A 25 4.72 12.75 -21.57
C GLY A 25 4.19 13.92 -20.73
N PRO A 26 4.63 15.15 -21.06
CA PRO A 26 4.23 16.37 -20.37
C PRO A 26 2.72 16.65 -20.32
N ASP A 27 1.93 16.18 -21.27
CA ASP A 27 0.47 16.39 -21.26
C ASP A 27 -0.29 15.39 -20.36
N HIS A 28 0.40 14.36 -19.85
CA HIS A 28 -0.12 13.27 -19.03
C HIS A 28 -1.21 12.40 -19.70
N ILE A 29 -1.34 12.47 -21.03
CA ILE A 29 -2.32 11.75 -21.83
C ILE A 29 -1.61 10.73 -22.72
N ARG A 30 -1.67 9.45 -22.36
CA ARG A 30 -1.14 8.39 -23.23
C ARG A 30 -1.81 8.36 -24.60
N GLY A 31 -0.99 8.18 -25.64
CA GLY A 31 -1.39 8.02 -27.04
C GLY A 31 -1.27 9.29 -27.87
N THR A 32 -0.64 10.33 -27.32
CA THR A 32 -0.34 11.60 -27.99
C THR A 32 1.09 11.59 -28.54
N ALA A 33 1.51 12.72 -29.13
CA ALA A 33 2.80 12.81 -29.82
C ALA A 33 4.01 12.96 -28.86
N ASP A 34 3.76 13.27 -27.58
CA ASP A 34 4.77 13.48 -26.54
C ASP A 34 4.98 12.28 -25.62
N ASP A 35 4.31 11.15 -25.88
CA ASP A 35 4.57 9.86 -25.24
C ASP A 35 6.07 9.50 -25.30
N ILE A 36 6.64 9.07 -24.18
CA ILE A 36 8.05 8.70 -24.05
C ILE A 36 8.15 7.20 -23.76
N VAL A 37 8.77 6.45 -24.69
CA VAL A 37 9.12 5.05 -24.45
C VAL A 37 10.38 5.00 -23.58
N LEU A 38 10.24 4.46 -22.38
CA LEU A 38 11.34 4.31 -21.43
C LEU A 38 12.26 3.15 -21.85
N PRO A 39 13.58 3.28 -21.65
CA PRO A 39 14.55 2.24 -22.01
C PRO A 39 14.39 0.97 -21.16
N SER A 40 13.86 1.09 -19.94
CA SER A 40 13.53 0.00 -19.04
C SER A 40 12.50 0.46 -18.01
N ARG A 41 12.04 -0.48 -17.16
CA ARG A 41 11.15 -0.17 -16.03
C ARG A 41 11.80 0.87 -15.11
N PHE A 42 11.01 1.84 -14.65
CA PHE A 42 11.41 3.00 -13.86
C PHE A 42 12.39 3.94 -14.57
N ASN A 43 12.53 3.85 -15.89
CA ASN A 43 13.58 4.56 -16.63
C ASN A 43 14.99 4.25 -16.06
N ALA A 44 15.20 3.04 -15.54
CA ALA A 44 16.52 2.64 -15.07
C ALA A 44 17.48 2.52 -16.25
N ASP A 45 18.74 2.90 -16.06
CA ASP A 45 19.75 2.72 -17.10
C ASP A 45 20.01 1.21 -17.30
N PRO A 46 19.75 0.66 -18.52
CA PRO A 46 19.94 -0.76 -18.80
C PRO A 46 21.36 -1.27 -18.53
N ALA A 47 22.38 -0.40 -18.53
CA ALA A 47 23.76 -0.77 -18.23
C ALA A 47 23.93 -1.29 -16.78
N PHE A 48 23.03 -0.90 -15.87
CA PHE A 48 23.07 -1.32 -14.46
C PHE A 48 22.04 -2.39 -14.12
N ILE A 49 21.31 -2.94 -15.10
CA ILE A 49 20.38 -4.06 -14.87
C ILE A 49 21.13 -5.39 -15.07
N PRO A 50 21.31 -6.23 -14.04
CA PRO A 50 22.01 -7.49 -14.21
C PRO A 50 21.26 -8.46 -15.16
N PRO A 51 21.98 -9.37 -15.83
CA PRO A 51 21.36 -10.43 -16.61
C PRO A 51 20.33 -11.22 -15.80
N GLY A 52 19.14 -11.43 -16.38
CA GLY A 52 18.04 -12.16 -15.72
C GLY A 52 17.31 -11.38 -14.62
N LYS A 53 17.61 -10.09 -14.41
CA LYS A 53 16.91 -9.21 -13.45
C LYS A 53 15.94 -8.23 -14.12
N ASN A 54 15.73 -8.35 -15.43
CA ASN A 54 14.76 -7.51 -16.13
C ASN A 54 13.35 -7.71 -15.56
N LEU A 55 12.67 -6.60 -15.27
CA LEU A 55 11.32 -6.59 -14.74
C LEU A 55 10.37 -5.99 -15.77
N PRO A 56 9.34 -6.72 -16.24
CA PRO A 56 8.30 -6.09 -17.02
C PRO A 56 7.54 -5.07 -16.15
N PRO A 57 7.19 -3.89 -16.69
CA PRO A 57 6.29 -2.98 -16.01
C PRO A 57 4.88 -3.58 -15.93
N PRO A 58 4.12 -3.28 -14.86
CA PRO A 58 2.76 -3.75 -14.66
C PRO A 58 1.77 -2.95 -15.52
N GLU A 59 1.88 -3.13 -16.84
CA GLU A 59 1.02 -2.49 -17.83
C GLU A 59 -0.46 -2.85 -17.65
N SER A 60 -1.34 -1.92 -18.04
CA SER A 60 -2.78 -2.18 -18.04
C SER A 60 -3.14 -3.30 -19.03
N TYR A 61 -4.16 -4.11 -18.69
CA TYR A 61 -4.66 -5.15 -19.59
C TYR A 61 -5.11 -4.57 -20.93
N GLY A 62 -5.81 -3.43 -20.92
CA GLY A 62 -6.25 -2.73 -22.15
C GLY A 62 -5.08 -2.34 -23.05
N PHE A 63 -3.97 -1.88 -22.47
CA PHE A 63 -2.75 -1.59 -23.22
C PHE A 63 -2.10 -2.86 -23.76
N LEU A 64 -1.89 -3.89 -22.94
CA LEU A 64 -1.23 -5.12 -23.36
C LEU A 64 -2.00 -5.86 -24.45
N SER A 65 -3.32 -6.02 -24.28
CA SER A 65 -4.22 -6.69 -25.22
C SER A 65 -4.49 -5.88 -26.50
N GLY A 66 -4.30 -4.55 -26.44
CA GLY A 66 -4.66 -3.64 -27.53
C GLY A 66 -6.14 -3.22 -27.55
N LEU A 67 -6.95 -3.64 -26.57
CA LEU A 67 -8.36 -3.25 -26.45
C LEU A 67 -8.54 -1.76 -26.12
N LEU A 68 -7.60 -1.18 -25.37
CA LEU A 68 -7.56 0.25 -25.07
C LEU A 68 -6.10 0.72 -25.07
N PRO A 69 -5.52 1.04 -26.25
CA PRO A 69 -4.10 1.38 -26.38
C PRO A 69 -3.65 2.62 -25.59
N SER A 70 -4.57 3.50 -25.20
CA SER A 70 -4.29 4.67 -24.35
C SER A 70 -4.44 4.37 -22.85
N ALA A 71 -4.78 3.14 -22.45
CA ALA A 71 -4.96 2.80 -21.04
C ALA A 71 -3.64 2.86 -20.27
N GLN A 72 -3.63 3.63 -19.18
CA GLN A 72 -2.51 3.73 -18.25
C GLN A 72 -2.71 2.78 -17.06
N SER A 73 -1.61 2.37 -16.41
CA SER A 73 -1.69 1.58 -15.17
C SER A 73 -2.14 2.48 -14.01
N ARG A 74 -3.10 2.01 -13.19
CA ARG A 74 -3.73 2.82 -12.13
C ARG A 74 -3.61 2.18 -10.74
N GLY A 75 -2.40 1.77 -10.37
CA GLY A 75 -2.08 1.34 -9.02
C GLY A 75 -2.31 -0.14 -8.71
N ILE A 76 -2.83 -0.43 -7.52
CA ILE A 76 -3.03 -1.81 -7.00
C ILE A 76 -4.51 -2.10 -6.90
N GLY A 77 -4.95 -3.28 -7.36
CA GLY A 77 -6.30 -3.76 -7.06
C GLY A 77 -6.46 -3.99 -5.57
N THR A 78 -7.38 -3.25 -4.94
CA THR A 78 -7.73 -3.35 -3.51
C THR A 78 -9.02 -4.12 -3.27
N LEU A 79 -9.70 -4.54 -4.34
CA LEU A 79 -10.89 -5.37 -4.24
C LEU A 79 -10.52 -6.79 -3.79
N PRO A 80 -11.41 -7.46 -3.01
CA PRO A 80 -11.28 -8.87 -2.69
C PRO A 80 -11.12 -9.74 -3.95
N GLY A 81 -10.24 -10.74 -3.91
CA GLY A 81 -9.91 -11.57 -5.09
C GLY A 81 -8.43 -11.84 -5.29
N GLY A 82 -7.55 -11.05 -4.67
CA GLY A 82 -6.12 -11.30 -4.61
C GLY A 82 -5.74 -12.21 -3.44
N ILE A 83 -5.24 -13.42 -3.71
CA ILE A 83 -4.81 -14.38 -2.68
C ILE A 83 -3.38 -14.89 -2.95
N PRO A 84 -2.51 -14.95 -1.93
CA PRO A 84 -1.18 -15.54 -2.07
C PRO A 84 -1.27 -17.06 -2.26
N ILE A 85 -0.34 -17.64 -3.01
CA ILE A 85 -0.25 -19.09 -3.19
C ILE A 85 0.90 -19.63 -2.34
N PHE A 86 0.57 -20.55 -1.43
CA PHE A 86 1.53 -21.20 -0.54
C PHE A 86 1.58 -22.70 -0.79
N LYS A 87 2.77 -23.29 -0.78
CA LYS A 87 2.97 -24.75 -0.78
C LYS A 87 4.15 -25.15 0.09
N LYS A 88 4.28 -26.45 0.40
CA LYS A 88 5.50 -26.94 1.06
C LYS A 88 6.66 -26.99 0.06
N VAL A 89 7.74 -26.30 0.38
CA VAL A 89 9.03 -26.37 -0.28
C VAL A 89 10.03 -26.83 0.78
N ASN A 90 10.76 -27.92 0.52
CA ASN A 90 11.71 -28.51 1.48
C ASN A 90 11.11 -28.77 2.89
N GLY A 91 9.82 -29.17 2.93
CA GLY A 91 9.10 -29.45 4.17
C GLY A 91 8.50 -28.24 4.89
N GLN A 92 8.75 -27.01 4.43
CA GLN A 92 8.24 -25.77 5.02
C GLN A 92 7.24 -25.09 4.10
N MET A 93 6.17 -24.51 4.65
CA MET A 93 5.25 -23.69 3.87
C MET A 93 5.99 -22.43 3.38
N ALA A 94 5.97 -22.20 2.07
CA ALA A 94 6.60 -21.05 1.43
C ALA A 94 5.62 -20.38 0.47
N LEU A 95 5.70 -19.04 0.38
CA LEU A 95 5.02 -18.28 -0.66
C LEU A 95 5.67 -18.64 -2.00
N VAL A 96 4.86 -19.10 -2.96
CA VAL A 96 5.34 -19.51 -4.29
C VAL A 96 4.66 -18.77 -5.44
N GLY A 97 3.73 -17.87 -5.13
CA GLY A 97 3.04 -17.05 -6.11
C GLY A 97 1.84 -16.33 -5.51
N ALA A 98 0.97 -15.83 -6.38
CA ALA A 98 -0.32 -15.27 -6.02
C ALA A 98 -1.32 -15.52 -7.17
N ILE A 99 -2.60 -15.49 -6.86
CA ILE A 99 -3.71 -15.49 -7.81
C ILE A 99 -4.53 -14.22 -7.59
N GLY A 100 -4.96 -13.59 -8.69
CA GLY A 100 -5.91 -12.49 -8.67
C GLY A 100 -7.13 -12.86 -9.50
N VAL A 101 -8.31 -12.78 -8.90
CA VAL A 101 -9.60 -12.98 -9.56
C VAL A 101 -10.38 -11.69 -9.46
N PHE A 102 -10.99 -11.25 -10.56
CA PHE A 102 -11.87 -10.10 -10.61
C PHE A 102 -12.82 -10.23 -11.80
N PHE A 103 -13.86 -9.40 -11.85
CA PHE A 103 -14.84 -9.41 -12.95
C PHE A 103 -14.67 -8.15 -13.84
N PRO A 104 -13.86 -8.20 -14.93
CA PRO A 104 -13.36 -7.03 -15.70
C PRO A 104 -14.39 -6.27 -16.55
N GLY A 105 -15.61 -6.78 -16.69
CA GLY A 105 -16.58 -6.24 -17.64
C GLY A 105 -16.03 -6.03 -19.05
N THR A 106 -16.56 -5.02 -19.75
CA THR A 106 -16.11 -4.64 -21.11
C THR A 106 -14.96 -3.62 -21.13
N THR A 107 -14.63 -3.01 -19.98
CA THR A 107 -13.65 -1.92 -19.89
C THR A 107 -12.26 -2.41 -19.47
N GLY A 108 -12.14 -3.67 -19.05
CA GLY A 108 -10.90 -4.21 -18.48
C GLY A 108 -10.64 -3.77 -17.03
N PHE A 109 -11.63 -3.14 -16.39
CA PHE A 109 -11.61 -2.72 -14.98
C PHE A 109 -12.65 -3.52 -14.21
N ALA A 110 -12.53 -3.63 -12.89
CA ALA A 110 -13.49 -4.34 -12.03
C ALA A 110 -14.88 -3.68 -11.92
N THR A 111 -15.31 -2.90 -12.91
CA THR A 111 -16.61 -2.21 -12.92
C THR A 111 -17.78 -3.19 -12.85
N GLU A 112 -17.70 -4.34 -13.54
CA GLU A 112 -18.77 -5.35 -13.50
C GLU A 112 -18.65 -6.29 -12.31
N GLU A 113 -17.59 -6.18 -11.51
CA GLU A 113 -17.58 -6.75 -10.16
C GLU A 113 -18.58 -6.03 -9.25
N ASN A 114 -18.90 -4.76 -9.56
CA ASN A 114 -19.93 -3.98 -8.91
C ASN A 114 -19.79 -3.97 -7.38
N SER A 115 -18.57 -3.74 -6.90
CA SER A 115 -18.25 -3.72 -5.48
C SER A 115 -18.93 -2.58 -4.75
N ASP A 116 -19.60 -2.87 -3.63
CA ASP A 116 -20.16 -1.87 -2.71
C ASP A 116 -19.09 -1.07 -1.97
N LEU A 117 -17.84 -1.57 -1.99
CA LEU A 117 -16.65 -0.90 -1.48
C LEU A 117 -16.20 0.27 -2.35
N ASN A 118 -16.74 0.40 -3.57
CA ASN A 118 -16.40 1.48 -4.47
C ASN A 118 -17.12 2.78 -4.05
N ASP A 119 -16.36 3.71 -3.46
CA ASP A 119 -16.87 5.00 -3.00
C ASP A 119 -16.90 6.09 -4.10
N ALA A 120 -16.47 5.78 -5.32
CA ALA A 120 -16.47 6.69 -6.47
C ALA A 120 -17.80 6.72 -7.24
N GLY A 121 -18.86 6.11 -6.71
CA GLY A 121 -20.21 6.19 -7.28
C GLY A 121 -20.47 5.27 -8.47
N PHE A 122 -19.61 4.27 -8.70
CA PHE A 122 -19.80 3.25 -9.73
C PHE A 122 -20.62 2.03 -9.25
N TYR A 123 -20.89 1.96 -7.95
CA TYR A 123 -21.73 0.90 -7.39
C TYR A 123 -23.19 1.06 -7.83
N ASP A 124 -23.71 0.04 -8.50
CA ASP A 124 -25.11 -0.08 -8.86
C ASP A 124 -25.80 -1.06 -7.88
N PRO A 125 -26.63 -0.58 -6.94
CA PRO A 125 -27.31 -1.43 -5.97
C PRO A 125 -28.35 -2.37 -6.60
N THR A 126 -28.63 -2.23 -7.91
CA THR A 126 -29.53 -3.14 -8.65
C THR A 126 -28.80 -4.35 -9.24
N LYS A 127 -27.47 -4.33 -9.28
CA LYS A 127 -26.61 -5.44 -9.70
C LYS A 127 -26.03 -6.17 -8.48
N PRO A 128 -25.68 -7.46 -8.60
CA PRO A 128 -25.00 -8.17 -7.53
C PRO A 128 -23.59 -7.62 -7.32
N ASP A 129 -23.15 -7.54 -6.07
CA ASP A 129 -21.74 -7.35 -5.70
C ASP A 129 -21.02 -8.71 -5.81
N LYS A 130 -19.94 -8.76 -6.58
CA LYS A 130 -19.16 -9.97 -6.87
C LYS A 130 -17.80 -9.99 -6.18
N SER A 131 -17.49 -9.06 -5.29
CA SER A 131 -16.18 -9.03 -4.63
C SER A 131 -15.92 -10.27 -3.77
N LEU A 132 -16.87 -10.67 -2.94
CA LEU A 132 -16.72 -11.92 -2.16
C LEU A 132 -16.78 -13.18 -3.05
N GLU A 133 -17.47 -13.12 -4.19
CA GLU A 133 -17.46 -14.19 -5.19
C GLU A 133 -16.04 -14.34 -5.81
N ALA A 134 -15.39 -13.22 -6.17
CA ALA A 134 -14.03 -13.22 -6.69
C ALA A 134 -13.03 -13.78 -5.66
N GLU A 135 -13.11 -13.34 -4.40
CA GLU A 135 -12.27 -13.86 -3.32
C GLU A 135 -12.52 -15.35 -3.04
N TYR A 136 -13.78 -15.80 -3.07
CA TYR A 136 -14.12 -17.21 -2.89
C TYR A 136 -13.51 -18.08 -4.01
N VAL A 137 -13.62 -17.64 -5.27
CA VAL A 137 -13.01 -18.34 -6.42
C VAL A 137 -11.49 -18.43 -6.24
N ALA A 138 -10.84 -17.32 -5.87
CA ALA A 138 -9.41 -17.30 -5.59
C ALA A 138 -9.02 -18.24 -4.44
N PHE A 139 -9.82 -18.27 -3.37
CA PHE A 139 -9.55 -19.06 -2.16
C PHE A 139 -9.65 -20.56 -2.46
N VAL A 140 -10.68 -20.97 -3.19
CA VAL A 140 -10.86 -22.36 -3.64
C VAL A 140 -9.76 -22.75 -4.64
N ALA A 141 -9.45 -21.88 -5.60
CA ALA A 141 -8.40 -22.12 -6.61
C ALA A 141 -7.00 -22.26 -6.00
N ALA A 142 -6.74 -21.59 -4.88
CA ALA A 142 -5.50 -21.76 -4.09
C ALA A 142 -5.51 -23.00 -3.18
N GLY A 143 -6.60 -23.77 -3.16
CA GLY A 143 -6.77 -25.00 -2.37
C GLY A 143 -7.36 -24.80 -0.97
N GLY A 144 -7.66 -23.56 -0.59
CA GLY A 144 -8.18 -23.18 0.73
C GLY A 144 -7.17 -23.36 1.86
N SER A 145 -7.68 -23.35 3.10
CA SER A 145 -6.86 -23.51 4.31
C SER A 145 -7.32 -24.67 5.17
N THR A 146 -6.43 -25.65 5.37
CA THR A 146 -6.66 -26.77 6.29
C THR A 146 -6.79 -26.29 7.73
N MET A 147 -5.99 -25.30 8.13
CA MET A 147 -6.00 -24.80 9.51
C MET A 147 -7.25 -23.99 9.84
N ALA A 148 -7.85 -23.33 8.85
CA ALA A 148 -9.16 -22.68 8.99
C ALA A 148 -10.34 -23.67 8.91
N GLY A 149 -10.11 -24.96 8.69
CA GLY A 149 -11.17 -25.95 8.47
C GLY A 149 -11.89 -25.81 7.12
N ALA A 150 -11.30 -25.06 6.18
CA ALA A 150 -11.86 -24.70 4.88
C ALA A 150 -10.91 -25.10 3.74
N SER A 151 -10.52 -26.38 3.71
CA SER A 151 -9.65 -26.93 2.66
C SER A 151 -10.46 -27.53 1.50
N PHE A 152 -10.01 -27.23 0.29
CA PHE A 152 -10.54 -27.76 -0.96
C PHE A 152 -9.57 -28.72 -1.66
N ASN A 153 -8.37 -28.90 -1.11
CA ASN A 153 -7.34 -29.78 -1.67
C ASN A 153 -7.53 -31.26 -1.26
N THR A 154 -8.73 -31.83 -1.44
CA THR A 154 -8.98 -33.27 -1.17
C THR A 154 -9.76 -33.93 -2.30
N PRO A 155 -9.55 -35.22 -2.61
CA PRO A 155 -10.31 -35.92 -3.65
C PRO A 155 -11.83 -35.84 -3.45
N ALA A 156 -12.30 -35.93 -2.20
CA ALA A 156 -13.72 -35.84 -1.87
C ALA A 156 -14.29 -34.45 -2.19
N LYS A 157 -13.55 -33.38 -1.87
CA LYS A 157 -13.96 -32.00 -2.19
C LYS A 157 -13.89 -31.75 -3.69
N ASN A 158 -12.85 -32.21 -4.38
CA ASN A 158 -12.74 -32.09 -5.83
C ASN A 158 -13.93 -32.75 -6.53
N ALA A 159 -14.30 -33.97 -6.13
CA ALA A 159 -15.47 -34.65 -6.66
C ALA A 159 -16.78 -33.92 -6.31
N GLN A 160 -16.91 -33.41 -5.08
CA GLN A 160 -18.10 -32.68 -4.63
C GLN A 160 -18.34 -31.38 -5.43
N PHE A 161 -17.27 -30.67 -5.79
CA PHE A 161 -17.32 -29.34 -6.40
C PHE A 161 -16.90 -29.31 -7.87
N GLY A 162 -16.57 -30.46 -8.47
CA GLY A 162 -16.09 -30.54 -9.85
C GLY A 162 -14.73 -29.88 -10.08
N LEU A 163 -13.89 -29.77 -9.04
CA LEU A 163 -12.59 -29.12 -9.13
C LEU A 163 -11.54 -30.06 -9.73
N PRO A 164 -10.61 -29.55 -10.57
CA PRO A 164 -9.46 -30.34 -10.98
C PRO A 164 -8.54 -30.62 -9.79
N SER A 165 -7.91 -31.80 -9.80
CA SER A 165 -6.87 -32.11 -8.81
C SER A 165 -5.59 -31.35 -9.11
N PHE A 166 -4.94 -30.85 -8.06
CA PHE A 166 -3.58 -30.35 -8.18
C PHE A 166 -2.63 -31.47 -8.63
N PRO A 167 -1.49 -31.12 -9.27
CA PRO A 167 -0.48 -32.11 -9.65
C PRO A 167 -0.04 -32.98 -8.47
N ALA A 168 0.24 -34.26 -8.73
CA ALA A 168 0.64 -35.19 -7.69
C ALA A 168 1.89 -34.69 -6.93
N GLY A 169 1.83 -34.71 -5.60
CA GLY A 169 2.92 -34.25 -4.73
C GLY A 169 2.89 -32.76 -4.39
N GLU A 170 2.03 -31.97 -5.04
CA GLU A 170 1.83 -30.57 -4.66
C GLU A 170 1.01 -30.44 -3.37
N THR A 171 1.37 -29.46 -2.55
CA THR A 171 0.87 -29.31 -1.17
C THR A 171 0.35 -27.89 -0.93
N PHE A 172 -0.42 -27.39 -1.88
CA PHE A 172 -1.04 -26.07 -1.77
C PHE A 172 -1.93 -26.00 -0.54
N ASN A 173 -1.68 -25.01 0.31
CA ASN A 173 -2.44 -24.79 1.54
C ASN A 173 -2.20 -23.37 2.06
N LEU A 174 -3.25 -22.59 2.21
CA LEU A 174 -3.15 -21.22 2.70
C LEU A 174 -2.84 -21.17 4.21
N PRO A 175 -1.89 -20.30 4.64
CA PRO A 175 -1.68 -20.03 6.06
C PRO A 175 -2.92 -19.35 6.65
N PHE A 176 -3.16 -19.52 7.93
CA PHE A 176 -4.30 -18.93 8.62
C PHE A 176 -3.85 -18.42 9.99
N GLY A 177 -4.61 -17.51 10.58
CA GLY A 177 -4.30 -16.93 11.87
C GLY A 177 -4.72 -15.48 11.92
N ARG A 178 -4.08 -14.73 12.82
CA ARG A 178 -4.36 -13.33 13.07
C ARG A 178 -3.17 -12.48 12.65
N ILE A 179 -3.42 -11.45 11.86
CA ILE A 179 -2.47 -10.40 11.53
C ILE A 179 -3.01 -9.09 12.11
N ASP A 180 -2.17 -8.35 12.83
CA ASP A 180 -2.51 -7.04 13.37
C ASP A 180 -1.62 -5.98 12.70
N LEU A 181 -2.24 -5.06 11.98
CA LEU A 181 -1.56 -3.89 11.42
C LEU A 181 -1.93 -2.66 12.26
N VAL A 182 -0.97 -2.18 13.03
CA VAL A 182 -1.08 -0.96 13.87
C VAL A 182 -2.30 -0.99 14.80
N GLY A 183 -2.54 -2.16 15.40
CA GLY A 183 -3.61 -2.38 16.37
C GLY A 183 -4.97 -2.74 15.76
N ILE A 184 -5.07 -2.80 14.43
CA ILE A 184 -6.25 -3.30 13.72
C ILE A 184 -5.99 -4.73 13.29
N THR A 185 -6.87 -5.65 13.68
CA THR A 185 -6.85 -7.01 13.15
C THR A 185 -7.34 -6.98 11.71
N LEU A 186 -6.51 -7.48 10.79
CA LEU A 186 -6.85 -7.56 9.38
C LEU A 186 -7.61 -8.85 9.06
N ASP A 187 -8.52 -8.73 8.10
CA ASP A 187 -9.12 -9.88 7.44
C ASP A 187 -8.05 -10.54 6.56
N ILE A 188 -7.81 -11.85 6.75
CA ILE A 188 -6.82 -12.59 5.94
C ILE A 188 -7.48 -13.17 4.68
N PHE A 189 -8.65 -13.81 4.85
CA PHE A 189 -9.52 -14.25 3.75
C PHE A 189 -10.97 -14.13 4.21
N GLY A 190 -11.81 -13.44 3.43
CA GLY A 190 -13.19 -13.16 3.79
C GLY A 190 -13.34 -12.24 5.01
N ALA A 191 -14.54 -11.71 5.20
CA ALA A 191 -14.80 -10.69 6.21
C ALA A 191 -14.82 -11.22 7.66
N HIS A 192 -14.44 -10.35 8.61
CA HIS A 192 -14.55 -10.56 10.06
C HIS A 192 -13.43 -11.41 10.71
N GLY A 193 -12.19 -11.19 10.29
CA GLY A 193 -10.97 -11.72 10.88
C GLY A 193 -10.91 -13.24 10.79
N ASP A 194 -10.78 -13.90 11.94
CA ASP A 194 -10.65 -15.36 12.02
C ASP A 194 -11.90 -16.12 11.52
N GLU A 195 -13.08 -15.50 11.52
CA GLU A 195 -14.31 -16.10 10.97
C GLU A 195 -14.37 -15.98 9.44
N GLY A 196 -13.50 -15.18 8.83
CA GLY A 196 -13.47 -14.86 7.41
C GLY A 196 -13.54 -16.07 6.49
N PRO A 197 -12.68 -17.10 6.64
CA PRO A 197 -12.73 -18.28 5.78
C PRO A 197 -14.07 -19.02 5.85
N ARG A 198 -14.70 -19.06 7.03
CA ARG A 198 -16.03 -19.67 7.18
C ARG A 198 -17.09 -18.83 6.48
N ASN A 199 -17.09 -17.53 6.70
CA ASN A 199 -18.01 -16.59 6.05
C ASN A 199 -17.88 -16.64 4.53
N LEU A 200 -16.65 -16.74 4.02
CA LEU A 200 -16.35 -16.85 2.60
C LEU A 200 -16.89 -18.17 2.01
N VAL A 201 -16.71 -19.29 2.71
CA VAL A 201 -17.28 -20.58 2.29
C VAL A 201 -18.81 -20.60 2.37
N ASP A 202 -19.39 -20.00 3.41
CA ASP A 202 -20.84 -19.88 3.56
C ASP A 202 -21.43 -19.00 2.44
N HIS A 203 -20.75 -17.91 2.06
CA HIS A 203 -21.09 -17.13 0.88
C HIS A 203 -21.00 -17.99 -0.39
N GLY A 204 -19.89 -18.71 -0.61
CA GLY A 204 -19.72 -19.61 -1.75
C GLY A 204 -20.78 -20.69 -1.88
N ARG A 205 -21.34 -21.19 -0.77
CA ARG A 205 -22.47 -22.15 -0.76
C ARG A 205 -23.80 -21.55 -1.22
N THR A 206 -23.94 -20.22 -1.16
CA THR A 206 -25.11 -19.54 -1.73
C THR A 206 -25.02 -19.41 -3.25
N LEU A 207 -23.82 -19.54 -3.81
CA LEU A 207 -23.59 -19.50 -5.24
C LEU A 207 -24.02 -20.83 -5.87
N GLY A 208 -24.65 -20.76 -7.04
CA GLY A 208 -25.00 -21.95 -7.82
C GLY A 208 -23.75 -22.66 -8.36
N LEU A 209 -23.93 -23.90 -8.84
CA LEU A 209 -22.89 -24.58 -9.60
C LEU A 209 -22.76 -23.94 -10.99
N GLY A 210 -21.63 -23.29 -11.25
CA GLY A 210 -21.25 -22.80 -12.57
C GLY A 210 -20.53 -23.85 -13.40
N ASP A 211 -20.49 -23.66 -14.72
CA ASP A 211 -19.63 -24.45 -15.61
C ASP A 211 -18.27 -23.73 -15.76
N PRO A 212 -17.16 -24.31 -15.29
CA PRO A 212 -15.83 -23.71 -15.39
C PRO A 212 -15.37 -23.50 -16.84
N ASN A 213 -16.04 -24.12 -17.83
CA ASN A 213 -15.78 -23.96 -19.25
C ASN A 213 -16.81 -23.07 -19.97
N SER A 214 -17.70 -22.40 -19.23
CA SER A 214 -18.68 -21.48 -19.84
C SER A 214 -18.05 -20.17 -20.34
N GLY A 215 -16.81 -19.88 -19.96
CA GLY A 215 -16.05 -18.72 -20.43
C GLY A 215 -15.21 -19.03 -21.67
N VAL A 216 -14.94 -18.00 -22.47
CA VAL A 216 -13.97 -18.05 -23.57
C VAL A 216 -12.71 -17.33 -23.13
N ASN A 217 -11.55 -17.99 -23.24
CA ASN A 217 -10.28 -17.32 -22.96
C ASN A 217 -10.08 -16.15 -23.94
N VAL A 218 -9.83 -14.96 -23.41
CA VAL A 218 -9.58 -13.75 -24.19
C VAL A 218 -8.07 -13.49 -24.34
N PRO A 219 -7.64 -12.81 -25.42
CA PRO A 219 -6.24 -12.41 -25.58
C PRO A 219 -5.73 -11.58 -24.39
N VAL A 220 -4.53 -11.89 -23.92
CA VAL A 220 -3.75 -11.18 -22.90
C VAL A 220 -2.59 -10.37 -23.49
N ASP A 221 -2.46 -10.38 -24.82
CA ASP A 221 -1.59 -9.50 -25.59
C ASP A 221 -2.09 -9.29 -27.03
N ARG A 222 -1.46 -8.36 -27.74
CA ARG A 222 -1.76 -8.04 -29.15
C ARG A 222 -1.48 -9.19 -30.11
N GLN A 223 -0.69 -10.20 -29.71
CA GLN A 223 -0.39 -11.37 -30.53
C GLN A 223 -1.51 -12.42 -30.47
N GLY A 224 -2.54 -12.22 -29.65
CA GLY A 224 -3.63 -13.17 -29.49
C GLY A 224 -3.33 -14.29 -28.50
N THR A 225 -2.23 -14.20 -27.73
CA THR A 225 -1.93 -15.17 -26.67
C THR A 225 -3.04 -15.13 -25.64
N THR A 226 -3.61 -16.27 -25.29
CA THR A 226 -4.70 -16.34 -24.29
C THR A 226 -4.23 -16.79 -22.92
N LEU A 227 -3.05 -17.42 -22.83
CA LEU A 227 -2.45 -17.91 -21.58
C LEU A 227 -0.95 -17.60 -21.57
N LYS A 228 -0.46 -17.03 -20.47
CA LYS A 228 0.97 -16.76 -20.27
C LYS A 228 1.52 -17.65 -19.16
N THR A 229 2.73 -18.17 -19.36
CA THR A 229 3.46 -18.87 -18.31
C THR A 229 3.84 -17.88 -17.22
N GLY A 230 3.63 -18.24 -15.96
CA GLY A 230 4.10 -17.46 -14.82
C GLY A 230 5.63 -17.35 -14.82
N THR A 231 6.13 -16.18 -14.45
CA THR A 231 7.56 -15.92 -14.30
C THR A 231 7.90 -15.69 -12.83
N THR A 232 9.12 -16.04 -12.44
CA THR A 232 9.61 -15.68 -11.11
C THR A 232 9.88 -14.17 -11.06
N VAL A 233 9.48 -13.53 -9.97
CA VAL A 233 9.87 -12.14 -9.72
C VAL A 233 11.27 -12.14 -9.14
N PRO A 234 12.28 -11.54 -9.80
CA PRO A 234 13.64 -11.53 -9.31
C PRO A 234 13.77 -10.83 -7.95
N ASP A 235 14.71 -11.30 -7.15
CA ASP A 235 15.19 -10.68 -5.91
C ASP A 235 16.65 -10.21 -6.06
N GLY A 236 17.24 -9.67 -5.00
CA GLY A 236 18.59 -9.10 -5.01
C GLY A 236 18.63 -7.71 -5.67
N PHE A 237 19.80 -7.33 -6.19
CA PHE A 237 19.93 -6.11 -6.97
C PHE A 237 19.23 -6.26 -8.33
N LEU A 238 18.26 -5.40 -8.57
CA LEU A 238 17.52 -5.28 -9.83
C LEU A 238 18.09 -4.12 -10.66
N VAL A 239 18.60 -3.10 -9.97
CA VAL A 239 19.51 -2.08 -10.51
C VAL A 239 20.74 -2.08 -9.61
N LEU A 240 21.92 -2.30 -10.20
CA LEU A 240 23.20 -2.29 -9.50
C LEU A 240 23.50 -0.89 -8.95
N PRO A 241 24.10 -0.80 -7.75
CA PRO A 241 24.61 0.45 -7.22
C PRO A 241 25.57 1.11 -8.20
N HIS A 242 25.33 2.39 -8.51
CA HIS A 242 26.23 3.20 -9.34
C HIS A 242 26.25 4.65 -8.87
N ASP A 243 27.25 5.38 -9.35
CA ASP A 243 27.44 6.79 -9.03
C ASP A 243 26.34 7.64 -9.69
N ALA A 244 25.88 8.68 -8.98
CA ALA A 244 25.13 9.76 -9.60
C ALA A 244 26.01 10.48 -10.62
N ALA A 245 25.41 10.97 -11.72
CA ALA A 245 26.16 11.60 -12.80
C ALA A 245 26.96 12.85 -12.35
N ASP A 246 26.49 13.53 -11.31
CA ASP A 246 27.14 14.69 -10.70
C ASP A 246 28.15 14.34 -9.58
N GLY A 247 28.32 13.04 -9.28
CA GLY A 247 29.19 12.54 -8.22
C GLY A 247 28.70 12.79 -6.79
N SER A 248 27.47 13.31 -6.61
CA SER A 248 26.91 13.63 -5.30
C SER A 248 26.69 12.40 -4.42
N ILE A 249 26.29 11.28 -5.03
CA ILE A 249 26.14 9.96 -4.40
C ILE A 249 27.01 8.98 -5.16
N THR A 250 27.80 8.17 -4.45
CA THR A 250 28.62 7.11 -5.05
C THR A 250 27.94 5.75 -4.97
N ALA A 251 28.35 4.80 -5.81
CA ALA A 251 27.95 3.39 -5.75
C ALA A 251 28.22 2.78 -4.35
N ALA A 252 29.27 3.22 -3.68
CA ALA A 252 29.63 2.78 -2.33
C ALA A 252 28.63 3.29 -1.28
N ASP A 253 28.16 4.53 -1.44
CA ASP A 253 27.11 5.11 -0.60
C ASP A 253 25.81 4.33 -0.76
N VAL A 254 25.37 4.11 -2.02
CA VAL A 254 24.17 3.33 -2.34
C VAL A 254 24.24 1.92 -1.76
N THR A 255 25.38 1.25 -1.94
CA THR A 255 25.62 -0.08 -1.39
C THR A 255 25.51 -0.08 0.14
N THR A 256 26.12 0.90 0.80
CA THR A 256 26.12 1.00 2.26
C THR A 256 24.72 1.25 2.81
N MET A 257 23.96 2.18 2.21
CA MET A 257 22.57 2.46 2.60
C MET A 257 21.71 1.21 2.50
N ILE A 258 21.73 0.52 1.36
CA ILE A 258 20.95 -0.69 1.12
C ILE A 258 21.36 -1.81 2.08
N GLN A 259 22.66 -2.02 2.32
CA GLN A 259 23.14 -3.04 3.25
C GLN A 259 22.72 -2.78 4.71
N ARG A 260 22.76 -1.53 5.16
CA ARG A 260 22.24 -1.13 6.49
C ARG A 260 20.75 -1.41 6.60
N GLY A 261 19.98 -1.06 5.57
CA GLY A 261 18.55 -1.35 5.49
C GLY A 261 18.24 -2.84 5.56
N ILE A 262 18.95 -3.67 4.79
CA ILE A 262 18.80 -5.14 4.84
C ILE A 262 19.13 -5.68 6.23
N ALA A 263 20.20 -5.20 6.86
CA ALA A 263 20.58 -5.61 8.21
C ALA A 263 19.49 -5.29 9.23
N GLU A 264 18.85 -4.12 9.11
CA GLU A 264 17.74 -3.73 9.99
C GLU A 264 16.46 -4.52 9.71
N ALA A 265 16.08 -4.70 8.44
CA ALA A 265 14.90 -5.49 8.07
C ALA A 265 14.97 -6.94 8.61
N ASN A 266 16.18 -7.53 8.65
CA ASN A 266 16.41 -8.85 9.25
C ASN A 266 16.30 -8.88 10.80
N ARG A 267 16.09 -7.73 11.44
CA ARG A 267 15.83 -7.60 12.89
C ARG A 267 14.39 -7.15 13.16
N VAL A 268 13.83 -6.31 12.30
CA VAL A 268 12.46 -5.80 12.44
C VAL A 268 11.43 -6.91 12.29
N ARG A 269 10.43 -6.91 13.17
CA ARG A 269 9.26 -7.81 13.14
C ARG A 269 8.36 -7.40 11.98
N ALA A 270 8.04 -8.34 11.10
CA ALA A 270 7.07 -8.12 10.04
C ALA A 270 5.66 -7.88 10.60
N ALA A 271 4.92 -6.96 9.98
CA ALA A 271 3.53 -6.72 10.33
C ALA A 271 2.58 -7.73 9.71
N ILE A 272 2.80 -8.11 8.44
CA ILE A 272 1.83 -8.83 7.61
C ILE A 272 2.26 -10.25 7.24
N ARG A 273 3.11 -10.88 8.07
CA ARG A 273 3.64 -12.23 7.80
C ARG A 273 3.20 -13.24 8.85
N LEU A 274 2.94 -14.45 8.36
CA LEU A 274 2.74 -15.63 9.18
C LEU A 274 3.88 -16.65 8.96
N PRO A 275 4.34 -17.34 10.02
CA PRO A 275 3.92 -17.18 11.42
C PRO A 275 4.33 -15.81 12.00
N LEU A 276 3.63 -15.38 13.05
CA LEU A 276 3.99 -14.16 13.78
C LEU A 276 5.44 -14.22 14.24
N ASN A 277 6.07 -13.04 14.37
CA ASN A 277 7.51 -12.87 14.62
C ASN A 277 8.43 -13.25 13.44
N SER A 278 7.89 -13.46 12.24
CA SER A 278 8.70 -13.42 11.02
C SER A 278 9.39 -12.06 10.87
N ARG A 279 10.56 -12.05 10.23
CA ARG A 279 11.31 -10.82 9.94
C ARG A 279 10.73 -10.11 8.72
N ALA A 280 10.82 -8.78 8.71
CA ALA A 280 10.38 -7.99 7.58
C ALA A 280 11.22 -8.28 6.32
N LYS A 281 10.59 -8.16 5.14
CA LYS A 281 11.26 -8.21 3.84
C LYS A 281 10.87 -6.99 3.03
N MET A 282 11.88 -6.21 2.67
CA MET A 282 11.70 -4.90 2.06
C MET A 282 12.29 -4.84 0.66
N VAL A 283 11.81 -3.87 -0.10
CA VAL A 283 12.44 -3.30 -1.28
C VAL A 283 13.06 -1.96 -0.90
N PHE A 284 14.24 -1.68 -1.43
CA PHE A 284 15.01 -0.46 -1.21
C PHE A 284 15.29 0.21 -2.56
N ALA A 285 15.01 1.50 -2.67
CA ALA A 285 15.34 2.32 -3.82
C ALA A 285 16.11 3.57 -3.38
N VAL A 286 17.20 3.89 -4.07
CA VAL A 286 17.95 5.13 -3.88
C VAL A 286 17.96 5.89 -5.20
N VAL A 287 17.63 7.17 -5.18
CA VAL A 287 17.64 8.05 -6.35
C VAL A 287 18.46 9.30 -6.11
N ASP A 288 18.97 9.90 -7.19
CA ASP A 288 19.55 11.25 -7.14
C ASP A 288 18.47 12.36 -7.12
N THR A 289 18.90 13.63 -7.11
CA THR A 289 17.99 14.80 -7.12
C THR A 289 17.18 14.95 -8.42
N SER A 290 17.55 14.25 -9.49
CA SER A 290 16.81 14.21 -10.76
C SER A 290 15.88 12.99 -10.85
N GLY A 291 15.79 12.18 -9.78
CA GLY A 291 14.99 10.97 -9.71
C GLY A 291 15.58 9.77 -10.46
N ASN A 292 16.85 9.85 -10.90
CA ASN A 292 17.51 8.71 -11.55
C ASN A 292 17.78 7.62 -10.51
N LEU A 293 17.48 6.38 -10.87
CA LEU A 293 17.55 5.24 -9.95
C LEU A 293 19.00 4.73 -9.84
N LEU A 294 19.67 5.05 -8.73
CA LEU A 294 21.06 4.69 -8.48
C LEU A 294 21.23 3.27 -7.92
N GLY A 295 20.16 2.69 -7.40
CA GLY A 295 20.14 1.31 -6.93
C GLY A 295 18.72 0.88 -6.53
N LEU A 296 18.40 -0.39 -6.84
CA LEU A 296 17.13 -1.02 -6.48
C LEU A 296 17.39 -2.44 -6.02
N TYR A 297 17.08 -2.73 -4.76
CA TYR A 297 17.26 -4.04 -4.15
C TYR A 297 15.94 -4.58 -3.63
N ARG A 298 15.59 -5.81 -4.01
CA ARG A 298 14.43 -6.53 -3.47
C ARG A 298 14.91 -7.70 -2.60
N MET A 299 14.58 -7.69 -1.31
CA MET A 299 14.84 -8.88 -0.49
C MET A 299 14.05 -10.09 -1.03
N PRO A 300 14.59 -11.32 -0.92
CA PRO A 300 13.80 -12.52 -1.16
C PRO A 300 12.53 -12.48 -0.32
N ASP A 301 11.39 -12.82 -0.92
CA ASP A 301 10.06 -12.82 -0.28
C ASP A 301 9.50 -11.41 0.09
N ALA A 302 10.14 -10.32 -0.34
CA ALA A 302 9.54 -8.98 -0.26
C ALA A 302 8.35 -8.84 -1.22
N THR A 303 7.35 -8.06 -0.83
CA THR A 303 6.14 -7.85 -1.61
C THR A 303 6.46 -7.26 -2.98
N VAL A 304 5.80 -7.75 -4.04
CA VAL A 304 6.10 -7.33 -5.43
C VAL A 304 5.67 -5.89 -5.68
N PHE A 305 4.58 -5.44 -5.06
CA PHE A 305 4.12 -4.05 -5.19
C PHE A 305 5.11 -3.04 -4.60
N SER A 306 5.94 -3.45 -3.65
CA SER A 306 6.93 -2.58 -3.03
C SER A 306 8.02 -2.09 -3.99
N LEU A 307 8.13 -2.68 -5.19
CA LEU A 307 8.98 -2.17 -6.27
C LEU A 307 8.56 -0.76 -6.70
N ASP A 308 7.28 -0.61 -7.06
CA ASP A 308 6.74 0.68 -7.52
C ASP A 308 6.77 1.70 -6.38
N VAL A 309 6.35 1.25 -5.19
CA VAL A 309 6.25 2.09 -3.99
C VAL A 309 7.61 2.61 -3.53
N ALA A 310 8.64 1.76 -3.44
CA ALA A 310 9.96 2.20 -2.96
C ALA A 310 10.57 3.25 -3.90
N VAL A 311 10.46 3.06 -5.21
CA VAL A 311 10.98 4.02 -6.20
C VAL A 311 10.21 5.33 -6.15
N ALA A 312 8.87 5.30 -6.10
CA ALA A 312 8.03 6.49 -5.98
C ALA A 312 8.33 7.26 -4.68
N LYS A 313 8.39 6.56 -3.54
CA LYS A 313 8.79 7.15 -2.24
C LYS A 313 10.12 7.91 -2.33
N ALA A 314 11.14 7.30 -2.93
CA ALA A 314 12.46 7.92 -3.09
C ALA A 314 12.40 9.20 -3.97
N ARG A 315 11.65 9.16 -5.08
CA ARG A 315 11.48 10.31 -5.99
C ARG A 315 10.63 11.43 -5.41
N ASN A 316 9.57 11.08 -4.66
CA ASN A 316 8.71 12.04 -4.00
C ASN A 316 9.51 12.93 -3.04
N VAL A 317 10.35 12.33 -2.18
CA VAL A 317 11.15 13.10 -1.21
C VAL A 317 12.32 13.83 -1.86
N ALA A 318 12.92 13.29 -2.92
CA ALA A 318 13.96 13.97 -3.69
C ALA A 318 13.44 15.26 -4.36
N TYR A 319 12.27 15.19 -5.00
CA TYR A 319 11.60 16.36 -5.60
C TYR A 319 11.17 17.36 -4.53
N TYR A 320 10.42 16.91 -3.53
CA TYR A 320 9.76 17.83 -2.60
C TYR A 320 10.76 18.59 -1.72
N ALA A 321 11.86 17.93 -1.33
CA ALA A 321 12.91 18.56 -0.54
C ALA A 321 13.78 19.55 -1.34
N ASN A 322 13.66 19.61 -2.67
CA ASN A 322 14.45 20.49 -3.52
C ASN A 322 13.80 21.88 -3.64
N PRO A 323 14.32 22.93 -2.97
CA PRO A 323 13.70 24.26 -2.99
C PRO A 323 13.75 24.94 -4.37
N ASN A 324 14.65 24.50 -5.26
CA ASN A 324 14.79 25.06 -6.60
C ASN A 324 13.81 24.42 -7.60
N GLN A 325 13.33 23.21 -7.31
CA GLN A 325 12.39 22.48 -8.18
C GLN A 325 10.96 22.49 -7.66
N LEU A 326 10.74 22.56 -6.34
CA LEU A 326 9.39 22.50 -5.78
C LEU A 326 8.49 23.59 -6.38
N GLN A 327 7.46 23.15 -7.10
CA GLN A 327 6.51 24.02 -7.77
C GLN A 327 5.65 24.80 -6.76
N ALA A 328 5.12 25.96 -7.19
CA ALA A 328 4.25 26.78 -6.34
C ALA A 328 2.97 26.05 -5.92
N ILE A 329 2.42 25.24 -6.82
CA ILE A 329 1.19 24.47 -6.59
C ILE A 329 1.36 23.34 -5.56
N ASP A 330 2.57 22.79 -5.43
CA ASP A 330 2.88 21.72 -4.47
C ASP A 330 3.28 22.23 -3.08
N GLN A 331 3.47 23.54 -2.91
CA GLN A 331 3.88 24.10 -1.63
C GLN A 331 2.75 24.04 -0.60
N VAL A 332 3.09 23.61 0.60
CA VAL A 332 2.20 23.73 1.76
C VAL A 332 2.18 25.18 2.25
N PRO A 333 0.99 25.83 2.32
CA PRO A 333 0.90 27.21 2.77
C PRO A 333 1.49 27.41 4.17
N GLY A 334 2.36 28.41 4.29
CA GLY A 334 3.02 28.80 5.54
C GLY A 334 4.32 28.05 5.85
N LEU A 335 4.75 27.12 4.99
CA LEU A 335 6.05 26.47 5.12
C LEU A 335 7.05 27.04 4.10
N PRO A 336 8.34 27.20 4.48
CA PRO A 336 9.36 27.55 3.50
C PRO A 336 9.59 26.38 2.52
N LYS A 337 10.10 26.69 1.33
CA LYS A 337 10.59 25.65 0.42
C LYS A 337 11.77 24.91 1.03
N GLY A 338 11.90 23.62 0.72
CA GLY A 338 13.02 22.79 1.17
C GLY A 338 12.89 22.25 2.60
N VAL A 339 11.71 22.37 3.24
CA VAL A 339 11.42 21.57 4.45
C VAL A 339 11.54 20.09 4.10
N ALA A 340 12.37 19.37 4.83
CA ALA A 340 12.52 17.93 4.66
C ALA A 340 11.26 17.22 5.13
N MET A 341 10.50 16.67 4.19
CA MET A 341 9.28 15.90 4.40
C MET A 341 9.46 14.46 3.95
N THR A 342 8.68 13.55 4.52
CA THR A 342 8.60 12.14 4.09
C THR A 342 7.22 11.84 3.53
N ASN A 343 7.05 10.65 2.96
CA ASN A 343 5.73 10.18 2.52
C ASN A 343 4.73 10.04 3.70
N ARG A 344 5.21 9.90 4.95
CA ARG A 344 4.35 10.03 6.14
C ARG A 344 3.81 11.46 6.30
N THR A 345 4.65 12.46 6.05
CA THR A 345 4.23 13.86 6.05
C THR A 345 3.22 14.13 4.95
N PHE A 346 3.48 13.66 3.72
CA PHE A 346 2.58 13.85 2.58
C PHE A 346 1.22 13.22 2.83
N ARG A 347 1.19 12.00 3.37
CA ARG A 347 -0.03 11.35 3.85
C ARG A 347 -0.80 12.25 4.79
N TYR A 348 -0.16 12.69 5.87
CA TYR A 348 -0.80 13.49 6.91
C TYR A 348 -1.43 14.77 6.35
N LEU A 349 -0.81 15.36 5.32
CA LEU A 349 -1.33 16.53 4.62
C LEU A 349 -2.43 16.21 3.59
N ALA A 350 -2.52 14.97 3.11
CA ALA A 350 -3.53 14.54 2.14
C ALA A 350 -4.81 14.02 2.80
N GLU A 351 -4.77 13.74 4.10
CA GLU A 351 -5.90 13.15 4.80
C GLU A 351 -7.17 14.03 4.75
N PRO A 352 -8.35 13.39 4.65
CA PRO A 352 -9.63 14.09 4.59
C PRO A 352 -9.98 14.86 5.87
N ARG A 353 -9.21 14.66 6.95
CA ARG A 353 -9.35 15.33 8.25
C ARG A 353 -7.96 15.71 8.73
N TYR A 354 -7.79 16.96 9.15
CA TYR A 354 -6.48 17.45 9.53
C TYR A 354 -6.54 18.37 10.77
N PRO A 355 -5.84 18.05 11.87
CA PRO A 355 -5.17 16.79 12.18
C PRO A 355 -6.04 15.54 12.12
N GLU A 356 -5.41 14.39 11.90
CA GLU A 356 -6.07 13.09 12.03
C GLU A 356 -6.80 12.95 13.39
N GLY A 357 -7.93 12.24 13.40
CA GLY A 357 -8.70 11.98 14.63
C GLY A 357 -9.59 13.13 15.13
N ILE A 358 -9.62 14.29 14.46
CA ILE A 358 -10.53 15.41 14.79
C ILE A 358 -11.56 15.62 13.67
N ASP A 359 -12.77 15.10 13.88
CA ASP A 359 -13.82 15.01 12.85
C ASP A 359 -14.36 16.36 12.31
N ILE A 360 -14.24 17.45 13.08
CA ILE A 360 -14.78 18.78 12.73
C ILE A 360 -13.80 19.67 11.97
N ASN A 361 -12.56 19.24 11.80
CA ASN A 361 -11.53 20.08 11.19
C ASN A 361 -11.54 19.99 9.65
N PRO A 362 -11.09 21.04 8.96
CA PRO A 362 -10.95 21.01 7.51
C PRO A 362 -9.98 19.91 7.05
N PRO A 363 -10.08 19.46 5.78
CA PRO A 363 -9.14 18.50 5.22
C PRO A 363 -7.71 19.07 5.15
N GLY A 364 -6.72 18.18 5.07
CA GLY A 364 -5.32 18.56 4.98
C GLY A 364 -5.01 19.29 3.65
N PRO A 365 -3.94 20.10 3.57
CA PRO A 365 -3.63 20.91 2.38
C PRO A 365 -3.52 20.16 1.04
N PHE A 366 -3.12 18.89 1.05
CA PHE A 366 -2.99 18.06 -0.14
C PHE A 366 -4.24 17.28 -0.49
N SER A 367 -5.26 17.31 0.37
CA SER A 367 -6.46 16.50 0.19
C SER A 367 -7.28 16.94 -1.01
N ILE A 368 -7.80 15.97 -1.75
CA ILE A 368 -8.79 16.16 -2.83
C ILE A 368 -10.07 16.83 -2.33
N LEU A 369 -10.35 16.77 -1.02
CA LEU A 369 -11.53 17.44 -0.44
C LEU A 369 -11.42 18.97 -0.41
N ASN A 370 -10.26 19.55 -0.72
CA ASN A 370 -10.14 21.00 -0.93
C ASN A 370 -10.67 21.44 -2.30
N GLU A 371 -11.02 20.51 -3.18
CA GLU A 371 -11.49 20.81 -4.52
C GLU A 371 -12.95 21.24 -4.53
N THR A 372 -13.21 22.38 -5.16
CA THR A 372 -14.59 22.88 -5.29
C THR A 372 -15.37 22.04 -6.29
N GLY A 373 -16.58 21.61 -5.93
CA GLY A 373 -17.48 20.89 -6.85
C GLY A 373 -17.11 19.44 -7.14
N VAL A 374 -16.19 18.84 -6.37
CA VAL A 374 -16.02 17.37 -6.29
C VAL A 374 -17.11 16.85 -5.34
N ARG A 375 -18.37 16.88 -5.81
CA ARG A 375 -19.49 16.24 -5.12
C ARG A 375 -19.91 15.03 -5.94
N THR A 376 -20.42 14.01 -5.25
CA THR A 376 -20.91 12.71 -5.78
C THR A 376 -22.11 12.81 -6.74
N VAL A 377 -22.45 14.01 -7.22
CA VAL A 377 -23.60 14.25 -8.11
C VAL A 377 -23.14 15.12 -9.26
N GLY A 378 -23.09 14.56 -10.47
CA GLY A 378 -22.68 15.25 -11.70
C GLY A 378 -21.70 14.44 -12.54
N ALA A 379 -21.38 14.95 -13.73
CA ALA A 379 -20.34 14.35 -14.57
C ALA A 379 -18.96 14.49 -13.93
N PRO A 380 -18.06 13.48 -14.05
CA PRO A 380 -16.68 13.58 -13.60
C PRO A 380 -15.98 14.82 -14.18
N LYS A 381 -15.17 15.50 -13.36
CA LYS A 381 -14.36 16.64 -13.81
C LYS A 381 -13.09 16.16 -14.54
N PRO A 382 -12.58 16.93 -15.53
CA PRO A 382 -11.28 16.63 -16.12
C PRO A 382 -10.15 16.86 -15.11
N ALA A 383 -9.02 16.17 -15.32
CA ALA A 383 -7.83 16.27 -14.49
C ALA A 383 -7.36 17.72 -14.23
N SER A 384 -7.49 18.60 -15.24
CA SER A 384 -7.15 20.03 -15.15
C SER A 384 -7.99 20.83 -14.14
N SER A 385 -9.07 20.25 -13.62
CA SER A 385 -9.91 20.88 -12.59
C SER A 385 -9.42 20.64 -11.16
N PHE A 386 -8.40 19.81 -10.96
CA PHE A 386 -7.84 19.48 -9.65
C PHE A 386 -6.52 20.24 -9.45
N GLN A 387 -6.38 20.90 -8.30
CA GLN A 387 -5.21 21.71 -7.91
C GLN A 387 -4.47 21.14 -6.69
N SER A 388 -5.17 20.37 -5.86
CA SER A 388 -4.60 19.62 -4.74
C SER A 388 -3.73 18.48 -5.24
N VAL A 389 -2.69 18.16 -4.47
CA VAL A 389 -1.74 17.08 -4.82
C VAL A 389 -2.48 15.74 -4.99
N GLN A 390 -3.30 15.33 -4.01
CA GLN A 390 -4.06 14.09 -4.11
C GLN A 390 -5.02 14.13 -5.31
N GLY A 391 -5.74 15.25 -5.48
CA GLY A 391 -6.68 15.40 -6.59
C GLY A 391 -6.02 15.31 -7.95
N PHE A 392 -4.84 15.89 -8.14
CA PHE A 392 -4.12 15.80 -9.41
C PHE A 392 -3.58 14.38 -9.65
N ASP A 393 -2.95 13.76 -8.65
CA ASP A 393 -2.34 12.42 -8.76
C ASP A 393 -3.38 11.33 -9.05
N SER A 394 -4.60 11.42 -8.49
CA SER A 394 -5.70 10.47 -8.76
C SER A 394 -6.13 10.43 -10.23
N PHE A 395 -5.92 11.51 -10.99
CA PHE A 395 -6.36 11.64 -12.38
C PHE A 395 -5.22 11.74 -13.40
N ASN A 396 -3.98 12.00 -12.96
CA ASN A 396 -2.77 11.97 -13.78
C ASN A 396 -1.87 10.86 -13.25
N PRO A 397 -2.19 9.59 -13.58
CA PRO A 397 -1.42 8.48 -13.08
C PRO A 397 0.03 8.60 -13.55
N GLN A 398 0.94 8.14 -12.70
CA GLN A 398 2.40 8.22 -12.88
C GLN A 398 2.97 9.62 -12.68
N SER A 399 2.20 10.65 -12.34
CA SER A 399 2.76 11.96 -11.97
C SER A 399 3.57 11.89 -10.67
N ASN A 400 4.61 12.71 -10.52
CA ASN A 400 5.37 12.87 -9.27
C ASN A 400 5.03 14.25 -8.72
N PHE A 401 3.85 14.40 -8.09
CA PHE A 401 3.24 15.70 -7.86
C PHE A 401 3.04 16.45 -9.19
N HIS A 402 3.32 17.77 -9.22
CA HIS A 402 3.35 18.57 -10.44
C HIS A 402 4.79 18.81 -10.93
N ASP A 403 5.73 17.89 -10.68
CA ASP A 403 7.15 18.00 -11.07
C ASP A 403 7.33 18.06 -12.60
N PRO A 404 7.77 19.17 -13.21
CA PRO A 404 7.93 19.28 -14.65
C PRO A 404 9.33 18.88 -15.16
N PHE A 405 10.31 18.60 -14.29
CA PHE A 405 11.72 18.61 -14.69
C PHE A 405 12.20 17.29 -15.28
N ASN A 406 11.64 16.14 -14.84
CA ASN A 406 12.03 14.84 -15.35
C ASN A 406 10.84 13.90 -15.50
N VAL A 407 10.03 14.16 -16.53
CA VAL A 407 8.80 13.41 -16.83
C VAL A 407 9.03 11.91 -17.02
N ALA A 408 10.21 11.51 -17.50
CA ALA A 408 10.57 10.10 -17.64
C ALA A 408 10.80 9.38 -16.31
N ASN A 409 11.07 10.11 -15.22
CA ASN A 409 11.24 9.59 -13.88
C ASN A 409 9.98 9.76 -13.02
N GLN A 410 8.85 10.16 -13.58
CA GLN A 410 7.61 10.22 -12.81
C GLN A 410 6.97 8.83 -12.73
N ASN A 411 6.58 8.42 -11.52
CA ASN A 411 5.94 7.11 -11.31
C ASN A 411 4.96 7.12 -10.11
N GLY A 412 4.35 8.27 -9.78
CA GLY A 412 3.31 8.38 -8.75
C GLY A 412 3.72 9.10 -7.47
N VAL A 413 2.71 9.58 -6.73
CA VAL A 413 2.85 10.00 -5.32
C VAL A 413 2.44 8.85 -4.38
N VAL A 414 3.25 8.59 -3.36
CA VAL A 414 2.92 7.63 -2.30
C VAL A 414 2.48 8.37 -1.04
N PHE A 415 1.29 8.06 -0.53
CA PHE A 415 0.76 8.67 0.69
C PHE A 415 0.86 7.73 1.90
N PHE A 416 2.02 7.07 2.05
CA PHE A 416 2.31 6.30 3.26
C PHE A 416 3.81 6.17 3.56
N PRO A 417 4.18 5.95 4.85
CA PRO A 417 5.55 6.02 5.38
C PRO A 417 6.60 5.11 4.72
N GLY A 418 7.88 5.35 4.99
CA GLY A 418 9.00 4.57 4.44
C GLY A 418 9.97 5.34 3.54
N SER A 419 10.24 6.62 3.82
CA SER A 419 11.14 7.42 2.97
C SER A 419 11.90 8.49 3.73
N ALA A 420 12.99 8.96 3.12
CA ALA A 420 13.74 10.11 3.62
C ALA A 420 14.47 10.82 2.47
N PRO A 421 14.49 12.17 2.44
CA PRO A 421 15.44 12.91 1.62
C PRO A 421 16.87 12.68 2.14
N LEU A 422 17.85 12.62 1.23
CA LEU A 422 19.25 12.33 1.53
C LEU A 422 20.07 13.60 1.42
N TYR A 423 20.86 13.91 2.45
CA TYR A 423 21.78 15.05 2.46
C TYR A 423 23.21 14.60 2.66
N LYS A 424 24.14 15.15 1.87
CA LYS A 424 25.56 14.82 1.99
C LYS A 424 26.41 16.06 1.77
N ASP A 425 27.52 16.14 2.48
CA ASP A 425 28.57 17.11 2.15
C ASP A 425 29.38 16.61 0.96
N VAL A 426 28.97 17.00 -0.25
CA VAL A 426 29.56 16.52 -1.51
C VAL A 426 30.98 17.03 -1.73
N ASN A 427 31.32 18.21 -1.21
CA ASN A 427 32.58 18.89 -1.51
C ASN A 427 33.53 19.05 -0.30
N GLY A 428 33.24 18.39 0.82
CA GLY A 428 33.98 18.62 2.07
C GLY A 428 33.82 20.05 2.61
N SER A 429 32.72 20.72 2.22
CA SER A 429 32.40 22.10 2.55
C SER A 429 31.91 22.29 4.00
N GLY A 430 31.65 21.18 4.70
CA GLY A 430 30.99 21.17 6.01
C GLY A 430 29.50 21.49 5.96
N SER A 431 28.91 21.66 4.78
CA SER A 431 27.49 22.03 4.59
C SER A 431 26.77 20.96 3.75
N PRO A 432 26.11 19.97 4.38
CA PRO A 432 25.37 18.96 3.64
C PRO A 432 24.28 19.58 2.77
N GLN A 433 24.22 19.11 1.52
CA GLN A 433 23.25 19.54 0.52
C GLN A 433 22.32 18.37 0.19
N LEU A 434 21.12 18.66 -0.31
CA LEU A 434 20.24 17.61 -0.83
C LEU A 434 20.93 16.92 -2.00
N VAL A 435 21.09 15.61 -1.92
CA VAL A 435 21.72 14.77 -2.96
C VAL A 435 20.77 13.76 -3.58
N GLY A 436 19.59 13.54 -2.98
CA GLY A 436 18.61 12.63 -3.53
C GLY A 436 17.57 12.17 -2.51
N GLY A 437 17.07 10.95 -2.68
CA GLY A 437 16.05 10.37 -1.82
C GLY A 437 16.18 8.86 -1.69
N VAL A 438 15.69 8.33 -0.57
CA VAL A 438 15.57 6.89 -0.34
C VAL A 438 14.12 6.51 -0.04
N GLY A 439 13.71 5.36 -0.57
CA GLY A 439 12.42 4.75 -0.31
C GLY A 439 12.57 3.29 0.07
N VAL A 440 11.84 2.88 1.10
CA VAL A 440 11.76 1.51 1.62
C VAL A 440 10.30 1.10 1.69
N SER A 441 9.98 -0.10 1.25
CA SER A 441 8.62 -0.64 1.28
C SER A 441 8.63 -2.15 1.40
N GLY A 442 7.74 -2.74 2.19
CA GLY A 442 7.60 -4.21 2.19
C GLY A 442 6.45 -4.75 3.02
N ASP A 443 6.51 -4.53 4.33
CA ASP A 443 5.62 -5.15 5.32
C ASP A 443 4.62 -4.13 5.89
N GLY A 444 4.90 -3.54 7.06
CA GLY A 444 4.04 -2.53 7.66
C GLY A 444 4.68 -1.15 7.62
N VAL A 445 3.88 -0.10 7.63
CA VAL A 445 4.39 1.27 7.39
C VAL A 445 5.29 1.78 8.51
N ASP A 446 5.07 1.37 9.76
CA ASP A 446 5.96 1.73 10.86
C ASP A 446 7.29 0.95 10.75
N GLN A 447 7.25 -0.30 10.27
CA GLN A 447 8.45 -1.06 9.93
C GLN A 447 9.22 -0.45 8.75
N ASP A 448 8.51 0.09 7.75
CA ASP A 448 9.14 0.81 6.64
C ASP A 448 9.95 2.01 7.18
N ASP A 449 9.43 2.77 8.14
CA ASP A 449 10.15 3.87 8.78
C ASP A 449 11.32 3.41 9.66
N ASP A 450 11.15 2.34 10.47
CA ASP A 450 12.23 1.76 11.27
C ASP A 450 13.43 1.41 10.38
N VAL A 451 13.16 0.75 9.24
CA VAL A 451 14.19 0.34 8.29
C VAL A 451 14.75 1.55 7.53
N THR A 452 13.91 2.47 7.07
CA THR A 452 14.34 3.69 6.37
C THR A 452 15.31 4.52 7.20
N PHE A 453 15.04 4.67 8.50
CA PHE A 453 15.91 5.39 9.41
C PHE A 453 17.33 4.80 9.43
N GLN A 454 17.45 3.46 9.47
CA GLN A 454 18.76 2.81 9.41
C GLN A 454 19.41 2.90 8.02
N THR A 455 18.61 2.86 6.96
CA THR A 455 19.08 3.02 5.57
C THR A 455 19.71 4.40 5.34
N ALA A 456 19.13 5.47 5.92
CA ALA A 456 19.57 6.85 5.70
C ALA A 456 20.70 7.33 6.64
N VAL A 457 21.27 6.46 7.49
CA VAL A 457 22.35 6.85 8.42
C VAL A 457 23.57 7.37 7.66
N GLY A 458 24.06 8.55 8.06
CA GLY A 458 25.12 9.30 7.39
C GLY A 458 24.65 10.24 6.28
N PHE A 459 23.34 10.26 6.00
CA PHE A 459 22.68 11.11 5.01
C PHE A 459 21.53 11.92 5.60
N GLU A 460 21.55 12.15 6.91
CA GLU A 460 20.46 12.77 7.66
C GLU A 460 20.24 14.23 7.28
N VAL A 461 19.02 14.72 7.52
CA VAL A 461 18.69 16.15 7.40
C VAL A 461 19.63 16.97 8.31
N PRO A 462 20.41 17.91 7.76
CA PRO A 462 21.33 18.71 8.56
C PRO A 462 20.58 19.77 9.38
N SER A 463 21.19 20.27 10.45
CA SER A 463 20.54 21.18 11.41
C SER A 463 20.13 22.54 10.84
N ASN A 464 20.64 22.92 9.66
CA ASN A 464 20.27 24.14 8.94
C ASN A 464 19.07 23.95 7.99
N VAL A 465 18.54 22.73 7.87
CA VAL A 465 17.34 22.40 7.10
C VAL A 465 16.24 22.01 8.07
N LEU A 466 15.08 22.67 7.96
CA LEU A 466 13.93 22.34 8.79
C LEU A 466 13.36 20.97 8.41
N ARG A 467 13.12 20.13 9.40
CA ARG A 467 12.41 18.86 9.25
C ARG A 467 10.91 19.04 9.47
N ALA A 468 10.10 18.14 8.91
CA ALA A 468 8.64 18.21 9.04
C ALA A 468 8.19 18.32 10.52
N ASP A 469 8.82 17.59 11.43
CA ASP A 469 8.53 17.65 12.86
C ASP A 469 9.15 18.88 13.57
N GLU A 470 9.70 19.85 12.86
CA GLU A 470 10.13 21.14 13.43
C GLU A 470 9.20 22.28 13.01
N VAL A 471 8.20 21.98 12.18
CA VAL A 471 7.24 22.95 11.65
C VAL A 471 5.80 22.58 12.00
N TYR A 472 4.93 23.56 11.86
CA TYR A 472 3.50 23.45 12.16
C TYR A 472 2.67 23.92 10.98
N VAL A 473 1.57 23.23 10.71
CA VAL A 473 0.54 23.67 9.77
C VAL A 473 -0.77 23.71 10.52
N ARG A 474 -1.46 24.87 10.50
CA ARG A 474 -2.71 25.10 11.25
C ARG A 474 -2.63 24.69 12.73
N GLY A 475 -1.48 24.93 13.37
CA GLY A 475 -1.23 24.61 14.78
C GLY A 475 -0.86 23.15 15.07
N ALA A 476 -0.80 22.29 14.06
CA ALA A 476 -0.44 20.89 14.19
C ALA A 476 0.99 20.64 13.72
N ARG A 477 1.78 19.94 14.56
CA ARG A 477 3.14 19.51 14.24
C ARG A 477 3.08 18.41 13.19
N LEU A 478 3.87 18.51 12.12
CA LEU A 478 3.86 17.47 11.09
C LEU A 478 4.66 16.24 11.52
N PRO A 479 4.24 15.02 11.15
CA PRO A 479 5.03 13.82 11.38
C PRO A 479 6.17 13.73 10.36
N TYR A 480 7.33 13.25 10.79
CA TYR A 480 8.47 12.95 9.92
C TYR A 480 8.66 11.43 9.77
N GLN A 481 9.05 10.75 10.85
CA GLN A 481 9.11 9.29 10.94
C GLN A 481 8.49 8.84 12.25
N LYS A 482 7.93 7.63 12.28
CA LYS A 482 7.37 7.02 13.49
C LYS A 482 7.91 5.61 13.64
N PHE A 483 8.40 5.32 14.84
CA PHE A 483 9.05 4.06 15.15
C PHE A 483 8.14 3.15 15.96
N ASN A 484 8.22 1.84 15.72
CA ASN A 484 7.62 0.87 16.62
C ASN A 484 8.33 0.94 17.98
N ARG A 485 7.57 0.83 19.09
CA ARG A 485 8.15 0.84 20.44
C ARG A 485 9.14 -0.31 20.68
N GLN A 486 8.85 -1.46 20.08
CA GLN A 486 9.68 -2.67 20.12
C GLN A 486 9.74 -3.25 18.71
N PRO A 487 10.55 -2.67 17.82
CA PRO A 487 10.54 -2.99 16.40
C PRO A 487 11.13 -4.38 16.14
N HIS A 488 12.07 -4.82 16.97
CA HIS A 488 12.80 -6.06 16.76
C HIS A 488 12.06 -7.28 17.33
N VAL A 489 12.17 -8.44 16.66
CA VAL A 489 11.73 -9.69 17.29
C VAL A 489 12.65 -10.02 18.48
N PRO A 490 12.11 -10.55 19.60
CA PRO A 490 12.90 -10.87 20.78
C PRO A 490 14.05 -11.82 20.46
N PHE A 491 15.19 -11.62 21.11
CA PHE A 491 16.29 -12.59 21.09
C PHE A 491 15.99 -13.69 22.10
N GLY A 492 16.02 -14.96 21.67
CA GLY A 492 16.11 -16.08 22.61
C GLY A 492 17.44 -16.06 23.34
N GLN A 493 17.53 -16.73 24.50
CA GLN A 493 18.76 -16.84 25.29
C GLN A 493 19.94 -17.50 24.54
N ASP A 494 19.67 -18.13 23.40
CA ASP A 494 20.61 -18.81 22.49
C ASP A 494 20.99 -17.97 21.25
N GLY A 495 20.48 -16.74 21.14
CA GLY A 495 20.71 -15.87 19.98
C GLY A 495 19.88 -16.26 18.74
N GLN A 496 18.94 -17.19 18.85
CA GLN A 496 17.98 -17.53 17.79
C GLN A 496 16.66 -16.75 17.95
N PRO A 497 15.87 -16.59 16.88
CA PRO A 497 14.51 -16.04 16.99
C PRO A 497 13.66 -16.94 17.88
N GLU A 498 13.04 -16.41 18.92
CA GLU A 498 12.05 -17.17 19.69
C GLU A 498 10.83 -17.47 18.81
N ASN A 499 10.60 -18.75 18.50
CA ASN A 499 9.29 -19.18 18.02
C ASN A 499 8.25 -18.82 19.09
N PRO A 500 7.08 -18.29 18.71
CA PRO A 500 6.05 -17.98 19.69
C PRO A 500 5.73 -19.24 20.50
N PRO A 501 5.57 -19.14 21.84
CA PRO A 501 4.90 -20.19 22.58
C PRO A 501 3.54 -20.42 21.91
N GLY A 502 3.30 -21.63 21.42
CA GLY A 502 1.99 -21.99 20.90
C GLY A 502 0.97 -21.82 22.02
N GLY A 503 0.20 -20.73 22.01
CA GLY A 503 -0.88 -20.54 22.98
C GLY A 503 -1.19 -19.12 23.45
N ASP A 504 -0.47 -18.07 23.04
CA ASP A 504 -0.77 -16.73 23.56
C ASP A 504 -1.94 -16.05 22.83
N ARG A 505 -3.12 -16.18 23.43
CA ARG A 505 -4.25 -15.28 23.21
C ARG A 505 -3.84 -13.84 23.63
N PRO A 506 -4.39 -12.79 23.00
CA PRO A 506 -4.02 -11.41 23.30
C PRO A 506 -4.15 -11.08 24.78
N VAL A 507 -3.09 -10.50 25.36
CA VAL A 507 -3.17 -9.78 26.63
C VAL A 507 -3.91 -8.46 26.35
N LEU A 508 -5.21 -8.43 26.64
CA LEU A 508 -5.90 -7.15 26.88
C LEU A 508 -5.25 -6.48 28.11
N PRO A 509 -5.24 -5.14 28.19
CA PRO A 509 -4.82 -4.46 29.40
C PRO A 509 -5.67 -4.97 30.59
N GLU A 510 -4.96 -5.44 31.62
CA GLU A 510 -5.44 -6.06 32.85
C GLU A 510 -5.77 -7.56 32.80
N GLY A 511 -4.76 -8.36 33.15
CA GLY A 511 -4.95 -9.72 33.62
C GLY A 511 -5.83 -9.78 34.87
N ARG A 512 -7.12 -10.09 34.68
CA ARG A 512 -7.93 -10.92 35.61
C ARG A 512 -8.97 -11.68 34.80
N LYS A 513 -8.98 -13.02 34.95
CA LYS A 513 -10.15 -13.84 34.60
C LYS A 513 -11.39 -13.24 35.29
N ARG A 514 -12.37 -12.74 34.54
CA ARG A 514 -13.64 -12.28 35.11
C ARG A 514 -14.71 -13.33 34.88
N ASN A 515 -15.02 -14.09 35.94
CA ASN A 515 -16.41 -14.43 36.21
C ASN A 515 -17.11 -13.10 36.50
N LEU A 516 -17.86 -12.57 35.53
CA LEU A 516 -18.67 -11.38 35.72
C LEU A 516 -19.78 -11.73 36.72
N ASN A 517 -19.73 -11.16 37.93
CA ASN A 517 -20.83 -11.27 38.87
C ASN A 517 -22.03 -10.44 38.39
N ALA A 518 -23.23 -10.78 38.86
CA ALA A 518 -24.50 -10.17 38.46
C ALA A 518 -24.51 -8.63 38.59
N LYS A 519 -23.70 -8.07 39.50
CA LYS A 519 -23.58 -6.63 39.71
C LYS A 519 -22.86 -5.91 38.56
N ASN A 520 -21.91 -6.56 37.90
CA ASN A 520 -21.21 -6.03 36.73
C ASN A 520 -22.05 -6.17 35.46
N ILE A 521 -22.86 -7.23 35.35
CA ILE A 521 -23.85 -7.38 34.27
C ILE A 521 -24.90 -6.26 34.39
N GLN A 522 -25.39 -5.97 35.59
CA GLN A 522 -26.36 -4.88 35.81
C GLN A 522 -25.78 -3.50 35.46
N ARG A 523 -24.49 -3.25 35.68
CA ARG A 523 -23.83 -1.99 35.27
C ARG A 523 -23.74 -1.84 33.75
N ILE A 524 -23.47 -2.93 33.02
CA ILE A 524 -23.43 -2.95 31.55
C ILE A 524 -24.84 -2.74 30.97
N VAL A 525 -25.86 -3.34 31.59
CA VAL A 525 -27.27 -3.13 31.23
C VAL A 525 -27.69 -1.67 31.47
N ASN A 526 -27.31 -1.09 32.62
CA ASN A 526 -27.61 0.31 32.93
C ASN A 526 -26.89 1.31 32.00
N PHE A 527 -25.68 0.97 31.54
CA PHE A 527 -24.93 1.79 30.56
C PHE A 527 -25.58 1.74 29.16
N ARG A 528 -26.13 0.57 28.75
CA ARG A 528 -26.91 0.46 27.50
C ARG A 528 -28.24 1.22 27.57
N ILE A 529 -28.91 1.27 28.72
CA ILE A 529 -30.18 1.98 28.87
C ILE A 529 -29.98 3.51 28.83
N HIS A 530 -28.88 4.03 29.38
CA HIS A 530 -28.56 5.47 29.28
C HIS A 530 -28.19 5.90 27.86
N ALA A 531 -27.52 5.04 27.08
CA ALA A 531 -27.20 5.34 25.68
C ALA A 531 -28.45 5.37 24.77
N ILE A 532 -29.50 4.63 25.11
CA ILE A 532 -30.77 4.59 24.35
C ILE A 532 -31.70 5.77 24.75
N SER A 533 -31.64 6.23 26.01
CA SER A 533 -32.47 7.36 26.48
C SER A 533 -32.04 8.72 25.92
N VAL A 534 -30.79 8.89 25.49
CA VAL A 534 -30.27 10.16 24.92
C VAL A 534 -30.64 10.32 23.44
N VAL A 535 -31.06 9.23 22.77
CA VAL A 535 -31.40 9.24 21.33
C VAL A 535 -32.89 9.51 21.06
N ASN A 536 -33.77 9.35 22.05
CA ASN A 536 -35.23 9.50 21.88
C ASN A 536 -35.86 10.76 22.56
N GLY A 537 -35.06 11.71 23.05
CA GLY A 537 -35.56 12.90 23.74
C GLY A 537 -35.49 14.18 22.90
N GLY A 538 -36.28 14.27 21.83
CA GLY A 538 -36.29 15.44 20.93
C GLY A 538 -37.67 15.83 20.42
N SER A 539 -38.56 16.33 21.29
CA SER A 539 -39.50 17.41 20.96
C SER A 539 -40.31 17.82 22.20
N THR A 540 -40.20 19.07 22.64
CA THR A 540 -41.36 19.96 22.89
C THR A 540 -40.86 21.36 23.25
N ALA A 541 -41.57 22.35 22.72
CA ALA A 541 -41.29 23.77 22.79
C ALA A 541 -41.50 24.39 24.18
N GLY A 542 -40.84 25.52 24.42
CA GLY A 542 -41.44 26.66 25.11
C GLY A 542 -41.01 26.93 26.56
N GLN A 543 -40.33 28.07 26.71
CA GLN A 543 -40.49 29.14 27.73
C GLN A 543 -39.21 29.52 28.52
N GLY A 544 -38.72 30.72 28.19
CA GLY A 544 -38.32 31.83 29.07
C GLY A 544 -37.31 31.61 30.21
N PRO A 545 -36.25 32.44 30.31
CA PRO A 545 -35.36 32.43 31.47
C PRO A 545 -35.96 33.23 32.63
N ALA A 546 -35.82 32.71 33.85
CA ALA A 546 -36.00 33.46 35.09
C ALA A 546 -34.76 33.31 35.98
N ALA A 547 -34.42 34.41 36.63
CA ALA A 547 -33.12 34.70 37.23
C ALA A 547 -32.99 34.29 38.71
N HIS A 548 -31.73 34.07 39.12
CA HIS A 548 -31.11 34.34 40.44
C HIS A 548 -31.53 33.55 41.69
N PRO A 549 -30.68 33.47 42.75
CA PRO A 549 -29.43 34.21 43.03
C PRO A 549 -28.17 33.59 42.45
#